data_AF-A0A7V5TMM6-F1
#
_entry.id   AF-A0A7V5TMM6-F1
#
_cell.length_a   1.000
_cell.length_b   1.000
_cell.length_c   1.000
_cell.angle_alpha   90.00
_cell.angle_beta   90.00
_cell.angle_gamma   90.00
#
_symmetry.space_group_name_H-M   'P 1'
#
loop_
_entity.id
_entity.type
_entity.pdbx_description
1 polymer ?
#
loop_
_entity_poly.entity_id
_entity_poly.type
_entity_poly.pdbx_seq_one_letter_code
_entity_poly.pdbx_strand_id
1 'polypeptide(L)'
;MTHLTDFVYYVLAQKTEHFILWTIAGGLVAALMFGITVVSVPLLLDRDVTTGEAILASIRAVGENPAPMTFWALFIGLTTALCLVTAMAGFIVLYPLMGHASWHLYRDLVVVDREAAPERS
;
A
#
# COMPACT_ATOMS: atom_id res chain seq x y z
N MET A 1 12.52 -32.67 -12.85
CA MET A 1 12.56 -31.31 -13.42
C MET A 1 11.40 -31.00 -14.36
N THR A 2 10.67 -32.00 -14.88
CA THR A 2 9.49 -31.80 -15.76
C THR A 2 8.24 -31.27 -15.05
N HIS A 3 7.97 -31.70 -13.81
CA HIS A 3 6.78 -31.28 -13.05
C HIS A 3 6.61 -29.78 -12.84
N LEU A 4 7.71 -29.03 -12.66
CA LEU A 4 7.66 -27.59 -12.43
C LEU A 4 7.32 -26.85 -13.73
N THR A 5 7.95 -27.25 -14.84
CA THR A 5 7.65 -26.72 -16.17
C THR A 5 6.24 -27.08 -16.61
N ASP A 6 5.75 -28.29 -16.30
CA ASP A 6 4.37 -28.69 -16.61
C ASP A 6 3.36 -27.91 -15.77
N PHE A 7 3.66 -27.66 -14.48
CA PHE A 7 2.83 -26.79 -13.64
C PHE A 7 2.82 -25.36 -14.15
N VAL A 8 3.97 -24.80 -14.52
CA VAL A 8 4.07 -23.44 -15.06
C VAL A 8 3.34 -23.36 -16.41
N TYR A 9 3.51 -24.33 -17.31
CA TYR A 9 2.74 -24.40 -18.55
C TYR A 9 1.24 -24.57 -18.27
N TYR A 10 0.85 -25.37 -17.28
CA TYR A 10 -0.55 -25.57 -16.93
C TYR A 10 -1.18 -24.31 -16.32
N VAL A 11 -0.44 -23.55 -15.51
CA VAL A 11 -0.85 -22.27 -14.93
C VAL A 11 -0.89 -21.15 -15.98
N LEU A 12 0.10 -21.10 -16.88
CA LEU A 12 0.20 -20.07 -17.92
C LEU A 12 -0.70 -20.37 -19.14
N ALA A 13 -0.90 -21.65 -19.48
CA ALA A 13 -1.81 -22.11 -20.53
C ALA A 13 -3.19 -22.50 -19.98
N GLN A 14 -3.46 -22.21 -18.70
CA GLN A 14 -4.75 -22.48 -18.07
C GLN A 14 -5.85 -21.75 -18.85
N LYS A 15 -6.95 -22.45 -19.13
CA LYS A 15 -8.10 -21.89 -19.85
C LYS A 15 -8.45 -20.50 -19.31
N THR A 16 -8.42 -19.52 -20.21
CA THR A 16 -8.55 -18.08 -19.93
C THR A 16 -9.78 -17.74 -19.08
N GLU A 17 -10.82 -18.56 -19.14
CA GLU A 17 -12.07 -18.42 -18.38
C GLU A 17 -11.88 -18.37 -16.86
N HIS A 18 -11.07 -19.27 -16.28
CA HIS A 18 -10.87 -19.31 -14.82
C HIS A 18 -9.98 -18.16 -14.37
N PHE A 19 -8.94 -17.84 -15.15
CA PHE A 19 -8.03 -16.73 -14.85
C PHE A 19 -8.76 -15.39 -14.80
N ILE A 20 -9.63 -15.11 -15.78
CA ILE A 20 -10.44 -13.88 -15.80
C ILE A 20 -11.38 -13.84 -14.60
N LEU A 21 -12.07 -14.94 -14.28
CA LEU A 21 -12.98 -15.03 -13.14
C LEU A 21 -12.26 -14.67 -11.83
N TRP A 22 -11.10 -15.30 -11.58
CA TRP A 22 -10.30 -15.03 -10.38
C TRP A 22 -9.71 -13.62 -10.36
N THR A 23 -9.32 -13.08 -11.51
CA THR A 23 -8.84 -11.70 -11.64
C THR A 23 -9.93 -10.69 -11.27
N ILE A 24 -11.16 -10.90 -11.77
CA ILE A 24 -12.32 -10.05 -11.42
C ILE A 24 -12.66 -10.19 -9.94
N ALA A 25 -12.69 -11.41 -9.41
CA ALA A 25 -12.97 -11.65 -7.99
C ALA A 25 -11.92 -10.96 -7.09
N GLY A 26 -10.64 -11.10 -7.41
CA GLY A 26 -9.55 -10.42 -6.70
C GLY A 26 -9.65 -8.90 -6.83
N GLY A 27 -9.94 -8.39 -8.03
CA GLY A 27 -10.16 -6.96 -8.25
C GLY A 27 -11.34 -6.39 -7.46
N LEU A 28 -12.43 -7.15 -7.31
CA LEU A 28 -13.58 -6.75 -6.50
C LEU A 28 -13.23 -6.69 -5.01
N VAL A 29 -12.54 -7.70 -4.49
CA VAL A 29 -12.07 -7.71 -3.10
C VAL A 29 -11.09 -6.56 -2.85
N ALA A 30 -10.17 -6.32 -3.78
CA ALA A 30 -9.24 -5.20 -3.71
C ALA A 30 -9.97 -3.85 -3.73
N ALA A 31 -10.98 -3.67 -4.59
CA ALA A 31 -11.79 -2.46 -4.64
C ALA A 31 -12.57 -2.22 -3.34
N LEU A 32 -13.15 -3.27 -2.75
CA LEU A 32 -13.82 -3.20 -1.46
C LEU A 32 -12.85 -2.80 -0.34
N MET A 33 -11.69 -3.45 -0.26
CA MET A 33 -10.66 -3.11 0.72
C MET A 33 -10.12 -1.69 0.53
N PHE A 34 -9.87 -1.28 -0.71
CA PHE A 34 -9.47 0.08 -1.04
C PHE A 34 -10.51 1.10 -0.55
N GLY A 35 -11.79 0.88 -0.86
CA GLY A 35 -12.87 1.78 -0.43
C GLY A 35 -13.01 1.90 1.09
N ILE A 36 -12.72 0.83 1.84
CA ILE A 36 -12.77 0.83 3.30
C ILE A 36 -11.53 1.50 3.92
N THR A 37 -10.37 1.47 3.27
CA THR A 37 -9.09 1.82 3.93
C THR A 37 -8.48 3.13 3.47
N VAL A 38 -8.72 3.56 2.21
CA VAL A 38 -7.97 4.64 1.57
C VAL A 38 -7.98 5.96 2.35
N VAL A 39 -9.09 6.30 3.02
CA VAL A 39 -9.18 7.50 3.89
C VAL A 39 -9.31 7.16 5.37
N SER A 40 -9.70 5.94 5.73
CA SER A 40 -9.98 5.59 7.13
C SER A 40 -8.77 5.72 8.05
N VAL A 41 -7.61 5.19 7.65
CA VAL A 41 -6.38 5.26 8.47
C VAL A 41 -5.91 6.70 8.70
N PRO A 42 -5.71 7.54 7.67
CA PRO A 42 -5.29 8.91 7.90
C PRO A 42 -6.34 9.71 8.68
N LEU A 43 -7.64 9.46 8.47
CA LEU A 43 -8.69 10.16 9.21
C LEU A 43 -8.69 9.80 10.70
N LEU A 44 -8.43 8.55 11.05
CA LEU A 44 -8.27 8.11 12.44
C LEU A 44 -7.02 8.69 13.11
N LEU A 45 -5.98 9.02 12.33
CA LEU A 45 -4.75 9.63 12.84
C LEU A 45 -4.86 11.15 12.96
N ASP A 46 -5.61 11.80 12.07
CA ASP A 46 -5.80 13.25 12.07
C ASP A 46 -6.90 13.69 13.04
N ARG A 47 -7.93 12.85 13.26
CA ARG A 47 -9.13 13.21 14.02
C ARG A 47 -9.58 12.13 14.99
N ASP A 48 -10.13 12.57 16.12
CA ASP A 48 -10.85 11.74 17.08
C ASP A 48 -12.23 11.33 16.51
N VAL A 49 -12.22 10.45 15.51
CA VAL A 49 -13.41 9.81 14.94
C VAL A 49 -13.44 8.33 15.28
N THR A 50 -14.64 7.74 15.33
CA THR A 50 -14.75 6.29 15.51
C THR A 50 -14.40 5.54 14.24
N THR A 51 -13.97 4.28 14.36
CA THR A 51 -13.63 3.42 13.21
C THR A 51 -14.79 3.30 12.22
N GLY A 52 -16.03 3.22 12.72
CA GLY A 52 -17.23 3.14 11.87
C GLY A 52 -17.45 4.41 11.05
N GLU A 53 -17.28 5.58 11.66
CA GLU A 53 -17.37 6.87 10.98
C GLU A 53 -16.28 7.01 9.91
N ALA A 54 -15.07 6.56 10.22
CA ALA A 54 -13.95 6.62 9.29
C ALA A 54 -14.18 5.75 8.04
N ILE A 55 -14.68 4.53 8.23
CA ILE A 55 -15.04 3.63 7.12
C ILE A 55 -16.14 4.25 6.25
N LEU A 56 -17.18 4.80 6.87
CA LEU A 56 -18.28 5.43 6.13
C LEU A 56 -17.80 6.66 5.35
N ALA A 57 -16.92 7.47 5.95
CA ALA A 57 -16.29 8.61 5.28
C ALA A 57 -15.43 8.16 4.10
N SER A 58 -14.68 7.06 4.23
CA SER A 58 -13.87 6.49 3.16
C SER A 58 -14.74 6.01 1.99
N ILE A 59 -15.82 5.26 2.25
CA ILE A 59 -16.75 4.80 1.22
C ILE A 59 -17.39 6.00 0.50
N ARG A 60 -17.82 7.04 1.24
CA ARG A 60 -18.37 8.27 0.67
C ARG A 60 -17.34 9.00 -0.19
N ALA A 61 -16.10 9.13 0.28
CA ALA A 61 -15.03 9.78 -0.47
C ALA A 61 -14.77 9.10 -1.82
N VAL A 62 -14.82 7.76 -1.86
CA VAL A 62 -14.72 6.99 -3.10
C VAL A 62 -15.91 7.24 -4.04
N GLY A 63 -17.13 7.26 -3.51
CA GLY A 63 -18.35 7.48 -4.30
C GLY A 63 -18.48 8.91 -4.85
N GLU A 64 -18.06 9.92 -4.09
CA GLU A 64 -18.13 11.32 -4.49
C GLU A 64 -17.02 11.71 -5.49
N ASN A 65 -15.88 11.02 -5.43
CA ASN A 65 -14.71 11.36 -6.25
C ASN A 65 -14.19 10.12 -7.03
N PRO A 66 -14.99 9.52 -7.92
CA PRO A 66 -14.64 8.25 -8.56
C PRO A 66 -13.42 8.36 -9.48
N ALA A 67 -13.23 9.50 -10.17
CA ALA A 67 -12.11 9.71 -11.09
C ALA A 67 -10.74 9.69 -10.38
N PRO A 68 -10.46 10.55 -9.38
CA PRO A 68 -9.17 10.52 -8.67
C PRO A 68 -8.99 9.21 -7.89
N MET A 69 -10.06 8.61 -7.37
CA MET A 69 -9.98 7.37 -6.60
C MET A 69 -9.65 6.17 -7.49
N THR A 70 -10.17 6.13 -8.72
CA THR A 70 -9.80 5.10 -9.71
C THR A 70 -8.34 5.25 -10.13
N PHE A 71 -7.88 6.48 -10.39
CA PHE A 71 -6.47 6.74 -10.69
C PHE A 71 -5.56 6.24 -9.55
N TRP A 72 -5.95 6.49 -8.31
CA TRP A 72 -5.17 6.09 -7.15
C TRP A 72 -5.16 4.58 -6.91
N ALA A 73 -6.31 3.92 -7.07
CA ALA A 73 -6.39 2.47 -7.05
C ALA A 73 -5.50 1.83 -8.15
N LEU A 74 -5.52 2.38 -9.37
CA LEU A 74 -4.67 1.91 -10.47
C LEU A 74 -3.19 2.12 -10.18
N PHE A 75 -2.80 3.27 -9.63
CA PHE A 75 -1.40 3.55 -9.28
C PHE A 75 -0.86 2.54 -8.27
N ILE A 76 -1.62 2.27 -7.20
CA ILE A 76 -1.26 1.27 -6.18
C ILE A 76 -1.21 -0.13 -6.80
N GLY A 77 -2.21 -0.48 -7.62
CA GLY A 77 -2.29 -1.77 -8.29
C GLY A 77 -1.11 -2.03 -9.24
N LEU A 78 -0.76 -1.06 -10.08
CA LEU A 78 0.37 -1.16 -11.02
C LEU A 78 1.71 -1.25 -10.29
N THR A 79 1.89 -0.45 -9.23
CA THR A 79 3.11 -0.50 -8.41
C THR A 79 3.24 -1.86 -7.73
N THR A 80 2.14 -2.40 -7.21
CA THR A 80 2.11 -3.75 -6.61
C THR A 80 2.42 -4.82 -7.63
N ALA A 81 1.83 -4.75 -8.82
CA ALA A 81 2.12 -5.68 -9.92
C ALA A 81 3.59 -5.62 -10.34
N LEU A 82 4.18 -4.43 -10.42
CA LEU A 82 5.60 -4.25 -10.71
C LEU A 82 6.49 -4.90 -9.63
N CYS A 83 6.13 -4.77 -8.35
CA CYS A 83 6.81 -5.46 -7.26
C CYS A 83 6.71 -7.00 -7.39
N LEU A 84 5.56 -7.53 -7.79
CA LEU A 84 5.39 -8.96 -8.02
C LEU A 84 6.21 -9.46 -9.21
N VAL A 85 6.20 -8.73 -10.33
CA VAL A 85 6.99 -9.04 -11.54
C VAL A 85 8.49 -9.04 -11.25
N THR A 86 8.94 -8.15 -10.38
CA THR A 86 10.35 -8.10 -9.93
C THR A 86 10.68 -9.12 -8.84
N ALA A 87 9.81 -10.11 -8.57
CA ALA A 87 9.98 -11.11 -7.50
C ALA A 87 10.27 -10.47 -6.13
N MET A 88 9.57 -9.38 -5.82
CA MET A 88 9.74 -8.55 -4.62
C MET A 88 11.10 -7.83 -4.52
N ALA A 89 11.94 -7.85 -5.56
CA ALA A 89 13.23 -7.14 -5.57
C ALA A 89 13.08 -5.62 -5.42
N GLY A 90 11.92 -5.03 -5.73
CA GLY A 90 11.63 -3.62 -5.43
C GLY A 90 11.79 -3.24 -3.95
N PHE A 91 11.57 -4.19 -3.02
CA PHE A 91 11.81 -3.98 -1.59
C PHE A 91 13.29 -3.79 -1.24
N ILE A 92 14.20 -4.30 -2.07
CA ILE A 92 15.65 -4.15 -1.87
C ILE A 92 16.06 -2.69 -1.93
N VAL A 93 15.36 -1.85 -2.70
CA VAL A 93 15.63 -0.40 -2.78
C VAL A 93 14.80 0.37 -1.76
N LEU A 94 13.55 -0.04 -1.50
CA LEU A 94 12.66 0.66 -0.57
C LEU A 94 13.10 0.57 0.90
N TYR A 95 13.54 -0.61 1.34
CA TYR A 95 14.00 -0.84 2.73
C TYR A 95 15.20 0.04 3.13
N PRO A 96 16.29 0.12 2.34
CA PRO A 96 17.40 0.99 2.69
C PRO A 96 17.04 2.47 2.62
N LEU A 97 16.17 2.88 1.71
CA LEU A 97 15.74 4.28 1.60
C LEU A 97 14.88 4.70 2.82
N MET A 98 13.95 3.85 3.25
CA MET A 98 13.18 4.06 4.49
C MET A 98 14.09 4.09 5.72
N GLY A 99 15.06 3.18 5.82
CA GLY A 99 16.04 3.17 6.91
C GLY A 99 16.88 4.46 6.97
N HIS A 100 17.33 4.96 5.82
CA HIS A 100 18.08 6.22 5.74
C HIS A 100 17.22 7.44 6.07
N ALA A 101 15.96 7.47 5.66
CA ALA A 101 15.04 8.56 5.98
C ALA A 101 14.71 8.57 7.48
N SER A 102 14.43 7.42 8.09
CA SER A 102 14.22 7.31 9.53
C SER A 102 15.47 7.68 10.34
N TRP A 103 16.67 7.32 9.87
CA TRP A 103 17.92 7.73 10.52
C TRP A 103 18.14 9.24 10.47
N HIS A 104 17.88 9.86 9.32
CA HIS A 104 17.98 11.32 9.21
C HIS A 104 16.93 12.03 10.05
N LEU A 105 15.69 11.57 10.04
CA LEU A 105 14.63 12.14 10.88
C LEU A 105 14.96 11.99 12.37
N TYR A 106 15.45 10.83 12.80
CA TYR A 106 15.90 10.61 14.18
C TYR A 106 17.06 11.52 14.56
N ARG A 107 18.09 11.66 13.70
CA ARG A 107 19.22 12.55 13.94
C ARG A 107 18.76 14.00 14.03
N ASP A 108 17.89 14.43 13.14
CA ASP A 108 17.40 15.80 13.11
C ASP A 108 16.46 16.09 14.31
N LEU A 109 15.76 15.08 14.83
CA LEU A 109 14.94 15.22 16.04
C LEU A 109 15.75 15.15 17.35
N VAL A 110 16.85 14.38 17.39
CA VAL A 110 17.64 14.15 18.62
C VAL A 110 18.84 15.10 18.75
N VAL A 111 19.32 15.69 17.65
CA VAL A 111 20.43 16.68 17.69
C VAL A 111 19.96 18.10 18.03
N VAL A 112 18.65 18.38 17.95
CA VAL A 112 18.09 19.70 18.30
C VAL A 112 18.00 19.96 19.82
N ASP A 113 18.29 18.96 20.67
CA ASP A 113 18.18 19.10 22.14
C ASP A 113 19.54 19.17 22.88
N ARG A 114 20.65 19.48 22.17
CA ARG A 114 21.96 19.71 22.82
C ARG A 114 22.32 21.17 23.10
N GLU A 115 21.59 22.14 22.54
CA GLU A 115 21.84 23.57 22.78
C GLU A 115 20.85 24.24 23.74
N ALA A 116 19.81 23.53 24.20
CA ALA A 116 18.79 24.04 25.13
C ALA A 116 19.03 23.65 26.60
N ALA A 117 20.23 23.19 26.97
CA ALA A 117 20.62 23.05 28.36
C ALA A 117 21.41 24.31 28.79
N PRO A 118 20.78 25.29 29.47
CA PRO A 118 21.53 26.35 30.12
C PRO A 118 22.46 25.73 31.16
N GLU A 119 23.74 25.99 30.99
CA GLU A 119 24.83 25.78 31.92
C GLU A 119 24.37 26.24 33.33
N ARG A 120 24.14 25.27 34.22
CA ARG A 120 23.94 25.53 35.64
C ARG A 120 25.26 25.25 36.36
N SER A 121 25.84 26.35 36.83
CA SER A 121 26.95 26.54 37.79
C SER A 121 28.35 26.09 37.39
#